data_AF-A0A4Q4QPK9-F1
#
_entry.id   AF-A0A4Q4QPK9-F1
#
_cell.length_a   1.000
_cell.length_b   1.000
_cell.length_c   1.000
_cell.angle_alpha   90.00
_cell.angle_beta   90.00
_cell.angle_gamma   90.00
#
_symmetry.space_group_name_H-M   'P 1'
#
loop_
_entity.id
_entity.type
_entity.pdbx_description
1 polymer ?
#
loop_
_entity_poly.entity_id
_entity_poly.type
_entity_poly.pdbx_seq_one_letter_code
_entity_poly.pdbx_strand_id
1 'polypeptide(L)'
;MKTQSMLLAALASAPAALAHTVFTDFFVDGVPQGDGVAIRMNPNAAKASSPIASLDSDDMACNVGGTKGVSRVQPVKDGALLTFEIRSWPNDPTKERLDRGHKGPCAVYLKKVADASTDKAAGDGWFKIFDHGYDASTDRWCTDEIIDNNGLLNVNLPKGLEGGDYLARPEILALHAANDNDPQFYTGCAQIFLESSGNLVPESTVSIPGYVKYGQPSTDFDIYNTPSSKYVVPGPKVAKLTAGGTQKASTTQADGLKPEGCIMENANWCGKEVSSYNTEKGCWASAQECWDQSDVCFNTSPATGNAGCKIWQDKCKDINAQCTAMNFNGPPNKGKVLTPVKKSIDVGKIMATVGGGIADAAPKTSSAKKETPAKATPMPVADKVVSAAPKPTVDDQYESPPIVEASAAPPAPTKPSTLSKVPVSTITVGPSSANGPAPTEVSCPQGWKCVTVTDVEVVTTTVYVTATAW
;
A
#
# COMPACT_ATOMS: atom_id res chain seq x y z
N MET A 1 14.05 59.63 16.33
CA MET A 1 14.48 58.52 15.46
C MET A 1 13.69 57.28 15.89
N LYS A 2 12.76 56.82 15.06
CA LYS A 2 11.78 55.78 15.39
C LYS A 2 12.34 54.41 15.01
N THR A 3 12.38 53.50 15.98
CA THR A 3 12.64 52.07 15.81
C THR A 3 11.46 51.43 15.05
N GLN A 4 11.71 50.87 13.88
CA GLN A 4 10.74 50.04 13.16
C GLN A 4 10.93 48.57 13.58
N SER A 5 9.95 48.06 14.33
CA SER A 5 9.76 46.61 14.53
C SER A 5 9.37 45.95 13.22
N MET A 6 10.18 45.00 12.76
CA MET A 6 9.73 43.98 11.81
C MET A 6 8.88 42.96 12.59
N LEU A 7 7.57 42.95 12.35
CA LEU A 7 6.69 41.87 12.79
C LEU A 7 6.78 40.75 11.75
N LEU A 8 7.38 39.61 12.13
CA LEU A 8 7.30 38.36 11.39
C LEU A 8 5.84 37.86 11.42
N ALA A 9 5.14 37.96 10.29
CA ALA A 9 3.89 37.25 10.09
C ALA A 9 4.22 35.77 9.82
N ALA A 10 4.23 34.96 10.88
CA ALA A 10 4.18 33.51 10.74
C ALA A 10 2.79 33.14 10.18
N LEU A 11 2.70 32.87 8.88
CA LEU A 11 1.54 32.17 8.33
C LEU A 11 1.49 30.78 8.98
N ALA A 12 0.55 30.57 9.88
CA ALA A 12 0.12 29.24 10.26
C ALA A 12 -0.54 28.60 9.03
N SER A 13 0.24 27.86 8.24
CA SER A 13 -0.33 26.88 7.32
C SER A 13 -1.02 25.83 8.17
N ALA A 14 -2.34 25.91 8.30
CA ALA A 14 -3.13 24.79 8.79
C ALA A 14 -2.75 23.57 7.94
N PRO A 15 -2.34 22.43 8.54
CA PRO A 15 -2.15 21.23 7.76
C PRO A 15 -3.48 20.94 7.07
N ALA A 16 -3.46 20.85 5.74
CA ALA A 16 -4.58 20.28 5.02
C ALA A 16 -4.80 18.89 5.62
N ALA A 17 -5.90 18.69 6.33
CA ALA A 17 -6.30 17.36 6.76
C ALA A 17 -6.52 16.56 5.48
N LEU A 18 -5.55 15.69 5.15
CA LEU A 18 -5.69 14.73 4.06
C LEU A 18 -6.67 13.67 4.55
N ALA A 19 -7.96 13.86 4.26
CA ALA A 19 -9.00 12.92 4.64
C ALA A 19 -8.91 11.58 3.88
N HIS A 20 -8.16 11.56 2.77
CA HIS A 20 -8.03 10.46 1.84
C HIS A 20 -6.91 9.47 2.19
N THR A 21 -6.80 8.35 1.49
CA THR A 21 -5.82 7.30 1.82
C THR A 21 -5.13 6.65 0.61
N VAL A 22 -4.03 5.95 0.84
CA VAL A 22 -3.33 5.13 -0.16
C VAL A 22 -2.74 3.89 0.50
N PHE A 23 -2.64 2.80 -0.25
CA PHE A 23 -1.93 1.60 0.19
C PHE A 23 -0.40 1.82 0.13
N THR A 24 0.30 1.50 1.22
CA THR A 24 1.69 1.92 1.44
C THR A 24 2.67 0.78 1.71
N ASP A 25 2.22 -0.26 2.41
CA ASP A 25 2.95 -1.50 2.64
C ASP A 25 1.94 -2.67 2.61
N PHE A 26 2.47 -3.88 2.51
CA PHE A 26 1.72 -5.09 2.80
C PHE A 26 2.56 -6.04 3.64
N PHE A 27 1.90 -6.96 4.32
CA PHE A 27 2.52 -7.92 5.21
C PHE A 27 2.18 -9.32 4.76
N VAL A 28 3.14 -10.21 4.94
CA VAL A 28 2.98 -11.66 4.70
C VAL A 28 3.20 -12.33 6.04
N ASP A 29 2.16 -12.98 6.57
CA ASP A 29 2.18 -13.61 7.89
C ASP A 29 2.70 -12.66 8.99
N GLY A 30 2.23 -11.41 8.95
CA GLY A 30 2.58 -10.34 9.90
C GLY A 30 3.97 -9.74 9.72
N VAL A 31 4.76 -10.16 8.72
CA VAL A 31 6.06 -9.55 8.39
C VAL A 31 5.87 -8.46 7.33
N PRO A 32 6.26 -7.19 7.59
CA PRO A 32 6.15 -6.11 6.60
C PRO A 32 7.07 -6.35 5.42
N GLN A 33 6.59 -6.06 4.21
CA GLN A 33 7.40 -6.11 2.99
C GLN A 33 8.20 -4.82 2.79
N GLY A 34 7.84 -3.75 3.49
CA GLY A 34 8.52 -2.46 3.50
C GLY A 34 7.79 -1.47 2.59
N ASP A 35 7.72 -0.23 3.05
CA ASP A 35 7.11 0.91 2.36
C ASP A 35 7.40 0.93 0.84
N GLY A 36 6.34 0.76 0.04
CA GLY A 36 6.36 0.78 -1.43
C GLY A 36 7.05 -0.42 -2.11
N VAL A 37 7.61 -1.37 -1.36
CA VAL A 37 8.26 -2.56 -1.91
C VAL A 37 7.23 -3.44 -2.60
N ALA A 38 7.44 -3.75 -3.88
CA ALA A 38 6.52 -4.53 -4.70
C ALA A 38 5.09 -3.96 -4.81
N ILE A 39 4.89 -2.69 -4.45
CA ILE A 39 3.62 -1.98 -4.63
C ILE A 39 3.72 -1.03 -5.81
N ARG A 40 2.72 -1.08 -6.69
CA ARG A 40 2.55 -0.12 -7.79
C ARG A 40 1.91 1.16 -7.24
N MET A 41 2.75 2.11 -6.83
CA MET A 41 2.30 3.37 -6.24
C MET A 41 2.11 4.47 -7.30
N ASN A 42 1.23 5.42 -7.01
CA ASN A 42 1.07 6.62 -7.81
C ASN A 42 2.42 7.38 -7.89
N PRO A 43 2.92 7.68 -9.11
CA PRO A 43 4.20 8.35 -9.29
C PRO A 43 4.16 9.83 -8.83
N ASN A 44 2.98 10.42 -8.70
CA ASN A 44 2.80 11.76 -8.14
C ASN A 44 2.50 11.67 -6.65
N ALA A 45 3.54 11.85 -5.82
CA ALA A 45 3.44 11.79 -4.36
C ALA A 45 2.37 12.75 -3.78
N ALA A 46 2.19 13.94 -4.37
CA ALA A 46 1.20 14.92 -3.90
C ALA A 46 -0.25 14.51 -4.21
N LYS A 47 -0.46 13.52 -5.09
CA LYS A 47 -1.76 12.99 -5.49
C LYS A 47 -1.94 11.52 -5.14
N ALA A 48 -0.99 10.92 -4.42
CA ALA A 48 -0.99 9.49 -4.18
C ALA A 48 -2.20 9.00 -3.39
N SER A 49 -2.71 9.82 -2.47
CA SER A 49 -3.94 9.54 -1.72
C SER A 49 -5.20 10.09 -2.38
N SER A 50 -5.14 10.68 -3.58
CA SER A 50 -6.37 11.13 -4.26
C SER A 50 -7.21 9.92 -4.71
N PRO A 51 -8.56 10.02 -4.68
CA PRO A 51 -9.40 8.97 -5.23
C PRO A 51 -9.19 8.81 -6.74
N ILE A 52 -9.57 7.65 -7.28
CA ILE A 52 -9.54 7.41 -8.73
C ILE A 52 -10.53 8.37 -9.42
N ALA A 53 -10.07 9.06 -10.45
CA ALA A 53 -10.83 10.13 -11.11
C ALA A 53 -12.02 9.63 -11.94
N SER A 54 -12.00 8.37 -12.40
CA SER A 54 -13.07 7.79 -13.23
C SER A 54 -13.18 6.28 -13.05
N LEU A 55 -14.40 5.78 -12.92
CA LEU A 55 -14.70 4.33 -12.84
C LEU A 55 -14.41 3.57 -14.14
N ASP A 56 -14.30 4.28 -15.26
CA ASP A 56 -13.98 3.69 -16.57
C ASP A 56 -12.48 3.74 -16.91
N SER A 57 -11.64 4.36 -16.07
CA SER A 57 -10.19 4.46 -16.29
C SER A 57 -9.46 3.14 -15.99
N ASP A 58 -8.38 2.86 -16.74
CA ASP A 58 -7.43 1.79 -16.43
C ASP A 58 -6.81 1.94 -15.02
N ASP A 59 -6.79 3.15 -14.47
CA ASP A 59 -6.34 3.43 -13.10
C ASP A 59 -7.20 2.70 -12.05
N MET A 60 -8.43 2.28 -12.38
CA MET A 60 -9.24 1.46 -11.48
C MET A 60 -8.57 0.12 -11.15
N ALA A 61 -7.69 -0.41 -12.00
CA ALA A 61 -7.01 -1.66 -11.74
C ALA A 61 -5.99 -1.52 -10.59
N CYS A 62 -5.03 -0.60 -10.70
CA CYS A 62 -3.91 -0.50 -9.75
C CYS A 62 -3.53 0.94 -9.36
N ASN A 63 -4.49 1.88 -9.43
CA ASN A 63 -4.28 3.31 -9.23
C ASN A 63 -3.48 3.96 -10.38
N VAL A 64 -3.40 5.30 -10.36
CA VAL A 64 -2.69 6.12 -11.36
C VAL A 64 -1.25 5.65 -11.50
N GLY A 65 -0.84 5.34 -12.73
CA GLY A 65 0.49 4.81 -13.03
C GLY A 65 0.67 3.31 -12.72
N GLY A 66 -0.32 2.66 -12.11
CA GLY A 66 -0.29 1.24 -11.77
C GLY A 66 -0.43 0.28 -12.95
N THR A 67 -0.66 0.81 -14.16
CA THR A 67 -0.55 0.05 -15.41
C THR A 67 0.89 -0.31 -15.77
N LYS A 68 1.87 0.28 -15.07
CA LYS A 68 3.27 -0.09 -15.13
C LYS A 68 3.66 -0.86 -13.86
N GLY A 69 4.20 -2.07 -14.02
CA GLY A 69 4.75 -2.82 -12.89
C GLY A 69 6.04 -2.23 -12.33
N VAL A 70 6.38 -2.66 -11.12
CA VAL A 70 7.63 -2.36 -10.43
C VAL A 70 8.56 -3.57 -10.47
N SER A 71 9.85 -3.36 -10.18
CA SER A 71 10.88 -4.40 -10.32
C SER A 71 10.83 -5.51 -9.28
N ARG A 72 10.05 -5.37 -8.20
CA ARG A 72 10.03 -6.31 -7.08
C ARG A 72 8.73 -7.09 -7.03
N VAL A 73 8.84 -8.38 -6.75
CA VAL A 73 7.73 -9.30 -6.49
C VAL A 73 8.06 -10.01 -5.17
N GLN A 74 7.08 -10.17 -4.27
CA GLN A 74 7.31 -10.83 -2.98
C GLN A 74 6.80 -12.27 -2.97
N PRO A 75 7.58 -13.23 -2.45
CA PRO A 75 7.10 -14.59 -2.27
C PRO A 75 6.05 -14.64 -1.16
N VAL A 76 4.95 -15.34 -1.42
CA VAL A 76 3.84 -15.53 -0.50
C VAL A 76 3.48 -17.01 -0.50
N LYS A 77 3.37 -17.61 0.69
CA LYS A 77 3.02 -19.03 0.81
C LYS A 77 1.53 -19.27 0.55
N ASP A 78 1.21 -20.49 0.11
CA ASP A 78 -0.18 -20.93 0.00
C ASP A 78 -0.95 -20.75 1.33
N GLY A 79 -2.11 -20.10 1.25
CA GLY A 79 -2.94 -19.79 2.41
C GLY A 79 -2.37 -18.77 3.40
N ALA A 80 -1.31 -18.03 3.03
CA ALA A 80 -0.75 -17.00 3.89
C ALA A 80 -1.75 -15.89 4.22
N LEU A 81 -1.52 -15.22 5.35
CA LEU A 81 -2.23 -14.00 5.71
C LEU A 81 -1.60 -12.82 4.98
N LEU A 82 -2.37 -12.16 4.12
CA LEU A 82 -2.02 -10.88 3.51
C LEU A 82 -2.67 -9.74 4.29
N THR A 83 -1.84 -8.79 4.72
CA THR A 83 -2.32 -7.54 5.33
C THR A 83 -1.93 -6.38 4.45
N PHE A 84 -2.86 -5.48 4.13
CA PHE A 84 -2.59 -4.27 3.36
C PHE A 84 -2.70 -3.05 4.27
N GLU A 85 -1.65 -2.21 4.32
CA GLU A 85 -1.65 -1.00 5.14
C GLU A 85 -2.04 0.23 4.32
N ILE A 86 -3.04 0.95 4.82
CA ILE A 86 -3.43 2.27 4.31
C ILE A 86 -2.87 3.40 5.18
N ARG A 87 -2.50 4.52 4.55
CA ARG A 87 -2.07 5.74 5.25
C ARG A 87 -2.61 6.98 4.53
N SER A 88 -3.06 7.98 5.30
CA SER A 88 -3.41 9.29 4.75
C SER A 88 -2.17 10.16 4.51
N TRP A 89 -1.14 9.99 5.33
CA TRP A 89 0.21 10.54 5.14
C TRP A 89 1.14 9.39 4.79
N PRO A 90 1.41 9.14 3.49
CA PRO A 90 2.01 7.88 3.09
C PRO A 90 3.43 7.69 3.65
N ASN A 91 4.13 8.81 3.88
CA ASN A 91 5.49 8.87 4.42
C ASN A 91 5.58 9.03 5.94
N ASP A 92 4.45 9.06 6.65
CA ASP A 92 4.42 9.21 8.10
C ASP A 92 3.40 8.25 8.73
N PRO A 93 3.82 7.03 9.12
CA PRO A 93 2.95 6.03 9.74
C PRO A 93 2.48 6.43 11.15
N THR A 94 2.89 7.58 11.70
CA THR A 94 2.39 8.06 13.00
C THR A 94 1.10 8.88 12.89
N LYS A 95 0.67 9.18 11.66
CA LYS A 95 -0.53 9.97 11.36
C LYS A 95 -1.75 9.10 11.14
N GLU A 96 -2.89 9.76 10.98
CA GLU A 96 -4.16 9.13 10.66
C GLU A 96 -4.11 8.34 9.34
N ARG A 97 -4.98 7.32 9.26
CA ARG A 97 -4.97 6.29 8.22
C ARG A 97 -5.95 6.58 7.10
N LEU A 98 -7.13 7.07 7.50
CA LEU A 98 -8.27 7.44 6.69
C LEU A 98 -9.20 8.25 7.60
N ASP A 99 -9.82 9.30 7.07
CA ASP A 99 -10.84 10.03 7.83
C ASP A 99 -12.08 9.16 8.06
N ARG A 100 -12.62 9.20 9.29
CA ARG A 100 -13.75 8.31 9.69
C ARG A 100 -15.05 8.61 8.95
N GLY A 101 -15.18 9.78 8.32
CA GLY A 101 -16.29 10.11 7.43
C GLY A 101 -16.30 9.29 6.13
N HIS A 102 -15.18 8.66 5.74
CA HIS A 102 -15.07 7.81 4.56
C HIS A 102 -15.68 6.41 4.79
N LYS A 103 -16.96 6.39 5.17
CA LYS A 103 -17.73 5.15 5.35
C LYS A 103 -17.90 4.43 4.02
N GLY A 104 -17.70 3.11 4.02
CA GLY A 104 -17.96 2.29 2.85
C GLY A 104 -17.31 0.91 2.89
N PRO A 105 -17.52 0.11 1.85
CA PRO A 105 -17.00 -1.25 1.80
C PRO A 105 -15.50 -1.29 1.47
N CYS A 106 -14.93 -2.47 1.63
CA CYS A 106 -13.63 -2.83 1.09
C CYS A 106 -13.70 -4.21 0.41
N ALA A 107 -12.74 -4.47 -0.47
CA ALA A 107 -12.58 -5.76 -1.12
C ALA A 107 -11.10 -6.05 -1.42
N VAL A 108 -10.78 -7.33 -1.62
CA VAL A 108 -9.47 -7.75 -2.14
C VAL A 108 -9.69 -8.66 -3.33
N TYR A 109 -8.99 -8.36 -4.42
CA TYR A 109 -8.99 -9.13 -5.66
C TYR A 109 -7.60 -9.67 -5.94
N LEU A 110 -7.56 -10.80 -6.64
CA LEU A 110 -6.34 -11.34 -7.24
C LEU A 110 -6.50 -11.40 -8.76
N LYS A 111 -5.38 -11.28 -9.48
CA LYS A 111 -5.29 -11.58 -10.91
C LYS A 111 -4.04 -12.41 -11.15
N LYS A 112 -4.20 -13.64 -11.65
CA LYS A 112 -3.06 -14.46 -12.11
C LYS A 112 -2.48 -13.80 -13.36
N VAL A 113 -1.17 -13.62 -13.39
CA VAL A 113 -0.47 -13.01 -14.53
C VAL A 113 0.72 -13.89 -14.95
N ALA A 114 1.24 -13.64 -16.15
CA ALA A 114 2.46 -14.30 -16.61
C ALA A 114 3.70 -13.77 -15.89
N ASP A 115 3.75 -12.44 -15.71
CA ASP A 115 4.81 -11.73 -15.02
C ASP A 115 4.22 -10.50 -14.29
N ALA A 116 4.33 -10.50 -12.96
CA ALA A 116 3.76 -9.43 -12.12
C ALA A 116 4.50 -8.10 -12.27
N SER A 117 5.70 -8.08 -12.82
CA SER A 117 6.50 -6.86 -13.03
C SER A 117 6.19 -6.17 -14.36
N THR A 118 5.53 -6.85 -15.31
CA THR A 118 5.27 -6.32 -16.66
C THR A 118 3.80 -6.31 -17.06
N ASP A 119 2.92 -7.06 -16.39
CA ASP A 119 1.48 -7.04 -16.69
C ASP A 119 0.88 -5.64 -16.50
N LYS A 120 -0.02 -5.25 -17.40
CA LYS A 120 -0.67 -3.92 -17.39
C LYS A 120 -1.76 -3.76 -16.32
N ALA A 121 -2.09 -4.82 -15.59
CA ALA A 121 -3.16 -4.91 -14.61
C ALA A 121 -4.59 -4.74 -15.15
N ALA A 122 -4.84 -3.69 -15.93
CA ALA A 122 -6.15 -3.41 -16.52
C ALA A 122 -6.64 -4.54 -17.43
N GLY A 123 -7.96 -4.68 -17.51
CA GLY A 123 -8.64 -5.73 -18.28
C GLY A 123 -9.12 -6.91 -17.43
N ASP A 124 -9.45 -8.01 -18.10
CA ASP A 124 -10.00 -9.24 -17.50
C ASP A 124 -8.95 -10.03 -16.70
N GLY A 125 -9.43 -10.97 -15.88
CA GLY A 125 -8.61 -11.89 -15.09
C GLY A 125 -8.71 -11.69 -13.58
N TRP A 126 -9.44 -10.66 -13.14
CA TRP A 126 -9.62 -10.38 -11.71
C TRP A 126 -10.70 -11.27 -11.10
N PHE A 127 -10.44 -11.76 -9.89
CA PHE A 127 -11.41 -12.49 -9.08
C PHE A 127 -11.32 -12.03 -7.64
N LYS A 128 -12.49 -11.84 -7.00
CA LYS A 128 -12.59 -11.34 -5.64
C LYS A 128 -12.28 -12.48 -4.66
N ILE A 129 -11.39 -12.28 -3.70
CA ILE A 129 -11.12 -13.26 -2.63
C ILE A 129 -11.75 -12.86 -1.29
N PHE A 130 -12.14 -11.59 -1.16
CA PHE A 130 -12.70 -11.03 0.05
C PHE A 130 -13.54 -9.79 -0.28
N ASP A 131 -14.67 -9.63 0.41
CA ASP A 131 -15.35 -8.35 0.57
C ASP A 131 -15.93 -8.16 1.97
N HIS A 132 -16.03 -6.90 2.38
CA HIS A 132 -16.71 -6.50 3.61
C HIS A 132 -17.43 -5.18 3.36
N GLY A 133 -18.75 -5.18 3.52
CA GLY A 133 -19.65 -4.06 3.33
C GLY A 133 -20.02 -3.38 4.66
N TYR A 134 -21.29 -3.42 4.99
CA TYR A 134 -21.81 -2.94 6.27
C TYR A 134 -22.28 -4.13 7.12
N ASP A 135 -21.76 -4.24 8.34
CA ASP A 135 -22.16 -5.23 9.33
C ASP A 135 -23.20 -4.63 10.28
N ALA A 136 -24.47 -5.04 10.09
CA ALA A 136 -25.58 -4.60 10.92
C ALA A 136 -25.53 -5.13 12.36
N SER A 137 -24.74 -6.18 12.65
CA SER A 137 -24.58 -6.72 13.99
C SER A 137 -23.67 -5.85 14.87
N THR A 138 -22.74 -5.14 14.25
CA THR A 138 -21.81 -4.22 14.94
C THR A 138 -22.10 -2.75 14.64
N ASP A 139 -22.96 -2.44 13.67
CA ASP A 139 -23.20 -1.09 13.13
C ASP A 139 -21.92 -0.45 12.57
N ARG A 140 -21.18 -1.21 11.76
CA ARG A 140 -19.86 -0.79 11.25
C ARG A 140 -19.70 -1.08 9.77
N TRP A 141 -18.98 -0.19 9.09
CA TRP A 141 -18.47 -0.41 7.74
C TRP A 141 -17.09 -1.06 7.78
N CYS A 142 -16.64 -1.63 6.66
CA CYS A 142 -15.26 -2.11 6.57
C CYS A 142 -14.25 -1.01 6.88
N THR A 143 -14.45 0.22 6.40
CA THR A 143 -13.53 1.32 6.68
C THR A 143 -13.44 1.65 8.16
N ASP A 144 -14.52 1.47 8.93
CA ASP A 144 -14.47 1.60 10.40
C ASP A 144 -13.55 0.52 11.00
N GLU A 145 -13.65 -0.74 10.55
CA GLU A 145 -12.77 -1.82 11.04
C GLU A 145 -11.30 -1.58 10.66
N ILE A 146 -11.02 -1.12 9.44
CA ILE A 146 -9.66 -0.80 8.98
C ILE A 146 -9.06 0.33 9.83
N ILE A 147 -9.82 1.40 10.09
CA ILE A 147 -9.35 2.54 10.90
C ILE A 147 -9.02 2.10 12.33
N ASP A 148 -9.91 1.34 12.97
CA ASP A 148 -9.70 0.86 14.34
C ASP A 148 -8.58 -0.20 14.42
N ASN A 149 -8.30 -0.89 13.31
CA ASN A 149 -7.16 -1.79 13.17
C ASN A 149 -5.89 -1.06 12.64
N ASN A 150 -5.74 0.23 12.96
CA ASN A 150 -4.57 1.06 12.61
C ASN A 150 -4.23 1.05 11.11
N GLY A 151 -5.25 1.03 10.25
CA GLY A 151 -5.09 1.06 8.80
C GLY A 151 -4.78 -0.29 8.16
N LEU A 152 -4.91 -1.41 8.89
CA LEU A 152 -4.56 -2.73 8.41
C LEU A 152 -5.78 -3.53 7.91
N LEU A 153 -5.79 -3.86 6.62
CA LEU A 153 -6.76 -4.74 5.97
C LEU A 153 -6.22 -6.17 5.87
N ASN A 154 -6.75 -7.07 6.71
CA ASN A 154 -6.27 -8.45 6.87
C ASN A 154 -7.15 -9.47 6.11
N VAL A 155 -6.56 -10.22 5.18
CA VAL A 155 -7.26 -11.24 4.37
C VAL A 155 -6.38 -12.48 4.18
N ASN A 156 -6.95 -13.66 4.45
CA ASN A 156 -6.28 -14.92 4.12
C ASN A 156 -6.37 -15.21 2.63
N LEU A 157 -5.25 -15.64 2.04
CA LEU A 157 -5.30 -16.23 0.71
C LEU A 157 -6.10 -17.55 0.74
N PRO A 158 -6.90 -17.84 -0.30
CA PRO A 158 -7.45 -19.17 -0.48
C PRO A 158 -6.32 -20.20 -0.63
N LYS A 159 -6.46 -21.35 0.05
CA LYS A 159 -5.50 -22.46 -0.06
C LYS A 159 -5.69 -23.22 -1.37
N GLY A 160 -4.58 -23.72 -1.91
CA GLY A 160 -4.57 -24.56 -3.10
C GLY A 160 -4.74 -23.80 -4.41
N LEU A 161 -4.63 -22.48 -4.41
CA LEU A 161 -4.57 -21.69 -5.65
C LEU A 161 -3.38 -22.12 -6.51
N GLU A 162 -3.51 -21.97 -7.82
CA GLU A 162 -2.41 -22.22 -8.76
C GLU A 162 -1.16 -21.37 -8.43
N GLY A 163 0.01 -21.98 -8.33
CA GLY A 163 1.26 -21.26 -8.03
C GLY A 163 1.76 -20.37 -9.17
N GLY A 164 2.43 -19.26 -8.82
CA GLY A 164 3.06 -18.32 -9.76
C GLY A 164 2.72 -16.86 -9.48
N ASP A 165 2.96 -15.99 -10.47
CA ASP A 165 2.75 -14.55 -10.31
C ASP A 165 1.28 -14.12 -10.26
N TYR A 166 0.99 -13.20 -9.34
CA TYR A 166 -0.30 -12.53 -9.16
C TYR A 166 -0.12 -11.03 -8.89
N LEU A 167 -1.15 -10.27 -9.27
CA LEU A 167 -1.41 -8.95 -8.70
C LEU A 167 -2.47 -9.09 -7.60
N ALA A 168 -2.19 -8.55 -6.42
CA ALA A 168 -3.13 -8.47 -5.31
C ALA A 168 -3.61 -7.03 -5.13
N ARG A 169 -4.92 -6.81 -5.29
CA ARG A 169 -5.56 -5.50 -5.35
C ARG A 169 -6.51 -5.30 -4.17
N PRO A 170 -6.08 -4.63 -3.09
CA PRO A 170 -7.00 -4.13 -2.08
C PRO A 170 -7.74 -2.88 -2.59
N GLU A 171 -8.99 -2.74 -2.17
CA GLU A 171 -9.89 -1.69 -2.61
C GLU A 171 -10.71 -1.17 -1.43
N ILE A 172 -10.90 0.15 -1.38
CA ILE A 172 -11.86 0.85 -0.53
C ILE A 172 -12.73 1.71 -1.44
N LEU A 173 -14.04 1.71 -1.20
CA LEU A 173 -14.97 2.65 -1.79
C LEU A 173 -15.53 3.52 -0.67
N ALA A 174 -15.24 4.82 -0.67
CA ALA A 174 -15.85 5.78 0.24
C ALA A 174 -17.14 6.34 -0.35
N LEU A 175 -18.21 6.32 0.44
CA LEU A 175 -19.58 6.64 0.00
C LEU A 175 -20.07 8.01 0.45
N HIS A 176 -19.24 8.80 1.13
CA HIS A 176 -19.66 10.06 1.76
C HIS A 176 -20.21 11.11 0.79
N ALA A 177 -19.87 11.00 -0.51
CA ALA A 177 -20.34 11.83 -1.60
C ALA A 177 -20.92 10.99 -2.78
N ALA A 178 -21.23 9.70 -2.54
CA ALA A 178 -21.67 8.80 -3.61
C ALA A 178 -23.00 9.24 -4.25
N ASN A 179 -23.95 9.72 -3.45
CA ASN A 179 -25.25 10.24 -3.89
C ASN A 179 -25.15 11.60 -4.63
N ASP A 180 -23.99 12.25 -4.60
CA ASP A 180 -23.66 13.42 -5.43
C ASP A 180 -22.90 13.00 -6.70
N ASN A 181 -22.99 11.71 -7.07
CA ASN A 181 -22.30 11.09 -8.19
C ASN A 181 -20.75 11.17 -8.08
N ASP A 182 -20.23 11.18 -6.85
CA ASP A 182 -18.79 11.10 -6.54
C ASP A 182 -18.44 9.90 -5.62
N PRO A 183 -18.64 8.65 -6.08
CA PRO A 183 -18.12 7.47 -5.40
C PRO A 183 -16.59 7.44 -5.47
N GLN A 184 -15.92 7.46 -4.32
CA GLN A 184 -14.47 7.60 -4.27
C GLN A 184 -13.78 6.27 -4.03
N PHE A 185 -13.11 5.75 -5.06
CA PHE A 185 -12.31 4.53 -4.96
C PHE A 185 -10.86 4.83 -4.58
N TYR A 186 -10.33 4.04 -3.65
CA TYR A 186 -8.92 3.97 -3.28
C TYR A 186 -8.45 2.54 -3.49
N THR A 187 -7.46 2.37 -4.36
CA THR A 187 -6.92 1.05 -4.71
C THR A 187 -5.40 1.12 -4.85
N GLY A 188 -4.77 -0.04 -4.95
CA GLY A 188 -3.36 -0.22 -5.29
C GLY A 188 -3.13 -1.68 -5.68
N CYS A 189 -1.91 -2.02 -6.09
CA CYS A 189 -1.56 -3.42 -6.37
C CYS A 189 -0.22 -3.80 -5.76
N ALA A 190 -0.22 -4.87 -4.98
CA ALA A 190 0.98 -5.58 -4.59
C ALA A 190 1.30 -6.66 -5.64
N GLN A 191 2.58 -6.83 -5.95
CA GLN A 191 3.09 -7.87 -6.85
C GLN A 191 3.58 -9.04 -6.00
N ILE A 192 2.93 -10.19 -6.15
CA ILE A 192 3.22 -11.38 -5.33
C ILE A 192 3.51 -12.59 -6.22
N PHE A 193 4.43 -13.42 -5.76
CA PHE A 193 4.66 -14.76 -6.29
C PHE A 193 4.06 -15.75 -5.30
N LEU A 194 3.00 -16.45 -5.69
CA LEU A 194 2.36 -17.46 -4.85
C LEU A 194 3.13 -18.79 -4.92
N GLU A 195 3.77 -19.15 -3.81
CA GLU A 195 4.41 -20.45 -3.60
C GLU A 195 3.37 -21.50 -3.26
N SER A 196 2.77 -22.08 -4.30
CA SER A 196 1.73 -23.10 -4.17
C SER A 196 1.93 -24.24 -5.17
N SER A 197 1.68 -25.47 -4.72
CA SER A 197 1.57 -26.66 -5.59
C SER A 197 0.11 -26.95 -5.99
N GLY A 198 -0.81 -26.06 -5.63
CA GLY A 198 -2.22 -26.17 -5.95
C GLY A 198 -2.53 -25.94 -7.43
N ASN A 199 -3.78 -26.18 -7.80
CA ASN A 199 -4.29 -25.98 -9.16
C ASN A 199 -5.68 -25.33 -9.16
N LEU A 200 -6.10 -24.72 -8.04
CA LEU A 200 -7.38 -24.05 -7.98
C LEU A 200 -7.33 -22.72 -8.74
N VAL A 201 -8.34 -22.51 -9.58
CA VAL A 201 -8.57 -21.29 -10.36
C VAL A 201 -9.99 -20.79 -10.12
N PRO A 202 -10.27 -19.49 -10.29
CA PRO A 202 -11.65 -18.99 -10.17
C PRO A 202 -12.53 -19.56 -11.28
N GLU A 203 -13.79 -19.89 -10.97
CA GLU A 203 -14.79 -20.31 -11.97
C GLU A 203 -15.08 -19.22 -13.01
N SER A 204 -14.93 -17.96 -12.62
CA SER A 204 -15.10 -16.80 -13.49
C SER A 204 -14.24 -15.63 -13.02
N THR A 205 -13.92 -14.76 -13.97
CA THR A 205 -13.19 -13.50 -13.74
C THR A 205 -14.03 -12.32 -14.21
N VAL A 206 -13.58 -11.12 -13.84
CA VAL A 206 -14.13 -9.85 -14.31
C VAL A 206 -13.03 -8.92 -14.82
N SER A 207 -13.41 -7.96 -15.65
CA SER A 207 -12.55 -6.85 -16.05
C SER A 207 -12.54 -5.73 -15.02
N ILE A 208 -11.35 -5.17 -14.78
CA ILE A 208 -11.17 -3.90 -14.07
C ILE A 208 -10.36 -2.98 -14.99
N PRO A 209 -10.88 -1.83 -15.43
CA PRO A 209 -12.25 -1.31 -15.22
C PRO A 209 -13.35 -2.18 -15.86
N GLY A 210 -14.61 -1.95 -15.47
CA GLY A 210 -15.79 -2.51 -16.13
C GLY A 210 -16.80 -3.19 -15.22
N TYR A 211 -16.37 -3.74 -14.08
CA TYR A 211 -17.27 -4.45 -13.15
C TYR A 211 -18.24 -3.53 -12.39
N VAL A 212 -17.90 -2.24 -12.27
CA VAL A 212 -18.65 -1.21 -11.55
C VAL A 212 -18.86 0.00 -12.46
N LYS A 213 -19.99 0.68 -12.32
CA LYS A 213 -20.36 1.87 -13.11
C LYS A 213 -21.06 2.90 -12.22
N TYR A 214 -21.02 4.16 -12.64
CA TYR A 214 -21.81 5.23 -12.02
C TYR A 214 -23.31 4.93 -12.06
N GLY A 215 -24.06 5.46 -11.08
CA GLY A 215 -25.52 5.30 -10.98
C GLY A 215 -25.99 3.89 -10.57
N GLN A 216 -25.10 2.95 -10.28
CA GLN A 216 -25.48 1.66 -9.70
C GLN A 216 -25.84 1.81 -8.22
N PRO A 217 -26.70 0.95 -7.65
CA PRO A 217 -27.09 1.03 -6.23
C PRO A 217 -25.91 1.07 -5.25
N SER A 218 -24.76 0.48 -5.62
CA SER A 218 -23.54 0.46 -4.82
C SER A 218 -22.69 1.74 -4.90
N THR A 219 -22.86 2.54 -5.96
CA THR A 219 -22.06 3.75 -6.27
C THR A 219 -22.85 5.05 -6.17
N ASP A 220 -24.18 4.97 -6.05
CA ASP A 220 -25.10 6.10 -5.86
C ASP A 220 -25.80 6.01 -4.49
N PHE A 221 -25.19 5.29 -3.55
CA PHE A 221 -25.81 5.01 -2.25
C PHE A 221 -25.76 6.22 -1.32
N ASP A 222 -26.93 6.71 -0.89
CA ASP A 222 -27.05 7.77 0.11
C ASP A 222 -26.90 7.18 1.53
N ILE A 223 -25.69 7.27 2.08
CA ILE A 223 -25.38 6.77 3.43
C ILE A 223 -26.08 7.56 4.56
N TYR A 224 -26.64 8.73 4.27
CA TYR A 224 -27.26 9.61 5.27
C TYR A 224 -28.76 9.36 5.40
N ASN A 225 -29.44 9.07 4.29
CA ASN A 225 -30.90 8.90 4.26
C ASN A 225 -31.34 7.46 3.98
N THR A 226 -30.43 6.56 3.57
CA THR A 226 -30.74 5.15 3.37
C THR A 226 -30.16 4.30 4.50
N PRO A 227 -30.94 3.40 5.12
CA PRO A 227 -30.39 2.46 6.11
C PRO A 227 -29.22 1.67 5.53
N SER A 228 -28.05 1.73 6.18
CA SER A 228 -26.81 1.11 5.69
C SER A 228 -26.94 -0.41 5.50
N SER A 229 -27.86 -1.06 6.22
CA SER A 229 -28.20 -2.48 6.05
C SER A 229 -28.77 -2.84 4.67
N LYS A 230 -29.12 -1.85 3.84
CA LYS A 230 -29.55 -2.05 2.45
C LYS A 230 -28.40 -1.96 1.45
N TYR A 231 -27.19 -1.64 1.89
CA TYR A 231 -26.04 -1.52 1.02
C TYR A 231 -25.67 -2.88 0.39
N VAL A 232 -25.35 -2.87 -0.89
CA VAL A 232 -24.84 -4.04 -1.63
C VAL A 232 -23.44 -3.72 -2.12
N VAL A 233 -22.48 -4.56 -1.76
CA VAL A 233 -21.08 -4.42 -2.21
C VAL A 233 -21.02 -4.57 -3.74
N PRO A 234 -20.29 -3.70 -4.46
CA PRO A 234 -20.16 -3.80 -5.91
C PRO A 234 -19.34 -5.03 -6.36
N GLY A 235 -19.51 -5.38 -7.63
CA GLY A 235 -18.72 -6.41 -8.31
C GLY A 235 -19.15 -7.85 -8.07
N PRO A 236 -18.32 -8.82 -8.50
CA PRO A 236 -18.66 -10.23 -8.40
C PRO A 236 -18.72 -10.65 -6.93
N LYS A 237 -19.35 -11.80 -6.65
CA LYS A 237 -19.22 -12.46 -5.35
C LYS A 237 -17.77 -12.88 -5.10
N VAL A 238 -17.44 -13.22 -3.85
CA VAL A 238 -16.18 -13.92 -3.55
C VAL A 238 -16.10 -15.18 -4.42
N ALA A 239 -14.96 -15.34 -5.09
CA ALA A 239 -14.80 -16.29 -6.16
C ALA A 239 -14.97 -17.73 -5.65
N LYS A 240 -15.76 -18.50 -6.39
CA LYS A 240 -15.77 -19.95 -6.25
C LYS A 240 -14.56 -20.50 -6.99
N LEU A 241 -13.79 -21.34 -6.31
CA LEU A 241 -12.57 -21.93 -6.84
C LEU A 241 -12.82 -23.37 -7.28
N THR A 242 -12.33 -23.72 -8.46
CA THR A 242 -12.42 -25.07 -9.02
C THR A 242 -11.05 -25.57 -9.44
N ALA A 243 -10.90 -26.89 -9.54
CA ALA A 243 -9.68 -27.49 -10.06
C ALA A 243 -9.50 -27.09 -11.53
N GLY A 244 -8.45 -26.34 -11.82
CA GLY A 244 -7.99 -26.08 -13.17
C GLY A 244 -7.38 -27.31 -13.82
N GLY A 245 -7.07 -27.20 -15.12
CA GLY A 245 -6.34 -28.23 -15.84
C GLY A 245 -4.96 -28.50 -15.27
N THR A 246 -4.28 -29.55 -15.74
CA THR A 246 -2.90 -29.90 -15.39
C THR A 246 -1.90 -28.89 -15.98
N GLN A 247 -1.95 -27.63 -15.53
CA GLN A 247 -0.88 -26.67 -15.72
C GLN A 247 0.17 -26.91 -14.64
N LYS A 248 1.45 -26.80 -15.02
CA LYS A 248 2.56 -26.98 -14.09
C LYS A 248 2.66 -25.70 -13.23
N ALA A 249 2.08 -25.74 -12.04
CA ALA A 249 2.19 -24.64 -11.07
C ALA A 249 3.67 -24.27 -10.84
N SER A 250 3.98 -22.98 -10.90
CA SER A 250 5.30 -22.50 -10.53
C SER A 250 5.41 -22.45 -9.02
N THR A 251 6.39 -23.15 -8.45
CA THR A 251 6.60 -23.27 -7.00
C THR A 251 7.84 -22.52 -6.52
N THR A 252 8.54 -21.83 -7.42
CA THR A 252 9.75 -21.07 -7.10
C THR A 252 9.78 -19.78 -7.89
N GLN A 253 9.97 -18.68 -7.19
CA GLN A 253 10.11 -17.36 -7.78
C GLN A 253 11.48 -17.25 -8.48
N ALA A 254 11.48 -16.90 -9.76
CA ALA A 254 12.70 -16.61 -10.53
C ALA A 254 12.90 -15.11 -10.77
N ASP A 255 11.79 -14.39 -10.96
CA ASP A 255 11.78 -12.99 -11.37
C ASP A 255 11.33 -12.07 -10.23
N GLY A 256 11.65 -10.78 -10.34
CA GLY A 256 11.26 -9.76 -9.36
C GLY A 256 11.94 -9.90 -7.98
N LEU A 257 12.96 -10.74 -7.87
CA LEU A 257 13.72 -10.94 -6.63
C LEU A 257 14.40 -9.65 -6.18
N LYS A 258 14.70 -9.56 -4.87
CA LYS A 258 15.65 -8.57 -4.37
C LYS A 258 16.97 -8.73 -5.14
N PRO A 259 17.51 -7.66 -5.77
CA PRO A 259 18.76 -7.78 -6.50
C PRO A 259 19.89 -8.34 -5.63
N GLU A 260 20.72 -9.20 -6.18
CA GLU A 260 21.90 -9.71 -5.46
C GLU A 260 22.85 -8.55 -5.09
N GLY A 261 23.44 -8.64 -3.89
CA GLY A 261 24.33 -7.60 -3.35
C GLY A 261 23.61 -6.35 -2.84
N CYS A 262 22.28 -6.39 -2.73
CA CYS A 262 21.51 -5.28 -2.20
C CYS A 262 21.72 -5.08 -0.70
N ILE A 263 22.41 -4.02 -0.34
CA ILE A 263 22.71 -3.68 1.06
C ILE A 263 21.76 -2.62 1.62
N MET A 264 21.03 -1.88 0.77
CA MET A 264 20.06 -0.89 1.20
C MET A 264 18.83 -0.90 0.30
N GLU A 265 17.63 -0.77 0.89
CA GLU A 265 16.36 -0.71 0.16
C GLU A 265 15.62 0.60 0.47
N ASN A 266 15.00 1.19 -0.54
CA ASN A 266 13.97 2.22 -0.39
C ASN A 266 12.89 1.93 -1.42
N ALA A 267 11.77 1.36 -0.97
CA ALA A 267 10.80 0.73 -1.86
C ALA A 267 11.49 -0.23 -2.85
N ASN A 268 11.29 -0.04 -4.14
CA ASN A 268 11.85 -0.91 -5.18
C ASN A 268 13.31 -0.58 -5.54
N TRP A 269 13.86 0.53 -5.05
CA TRP A 269 15.25 0.89 -5.24
C TRP A 269 16.16 0.06 -4.34
N CYS A 270 17.34 -0.28 -4.87
CA CYS A 270 18.34 -1.09 -4.22
C CYS A 270 19.73 -0.47 -4.33
N GLY A 271 20.31 -0.11 -3.19
CA GLY A 271 21.70 0.34 -3.07
C GLY A 271 22.66 -0.85 -2.97
N LYS A 272 23.70 -0.85 -3.80
CA LYS A 272 24.76 -1.85 -3.82
C LYS A 272 26.06 -1.27 -3.27
N GLU A 273 26.85 -2.11 -2.63
CA GLU A 273 28.14 -1.72 -2.06
C GLU A 273 29.02 -1.00 -3.10
N VAL A 274 29.66 0.08 -2.66
CA VAL A 274 30.55 0.89 -3.51
C VAL A 274 31.95 0.31 -3.58
N SER A 275 32.74 0.76 -4.55
CA SER A 275 34.12 0.31 -4.74
C SER A 275 34.95 0.45 -3.45
N SER A 276 35.73 -0.58 -3.14
CA SER A 276 36.72 -0.52 -2.05
C SER A 276 37.89 0.37 -2.44
N TYR A 277 38.49 1.02 -1.44
CA TYR A 277 39.59 1.95 -1.67
C TYR A 277 40.69 1.81 -0.61
N ASN A 278 41.93 2.04 -1.06
CA ASN A 278 43.16 2.12 -0.27
C ASN A 278 44.03 3.32 -0.69
N THR A 279 43.49 4.23 -1.51
CA THR A 279 44.16 5.44 -2.03
C THR A 279 43.22 6.63 -1.98
N GLU A 280 43.75 7.84 -1.97
CA GLU A 280 42.97 9.09 -2.03
C GLU A 280 42.03 9.13 -3.24
N LYS A 281 42.57 8.87 -4.44
CA LYS A 281 41.79 8.83 -5.67
C LYS A 281 40.66 7.79 -5.59
N GLY A 282 40.94 6.60 -5.06
CA GLY A 282 39.93 5.57 -4.88
C GLY A 282 38.84 5.95 -3.88
N CYS A 283 39.21 6.67 -2.81
CA CYS A 283 38.26 7.16 -1.80
C CYS A 283 37.24 8.12 -2.42
N TRP A 284 37.71 9.13 -3.15
CA TRP A 284 36.82 10.10 -3.81
C TRP A 284 36.02 9.49 -4.97
N ALA A 285 36.55 8.49 -5.67
CA ALA A 285 35.78 7.75 -6.67
C ALA A 285 34.64 6.95 -6.02
N SER A 286 34.91 6.25 -4.92
CA SER A 286 33.91 5.51 -4.13
C SER A 286 32.84 6.43 -3.53
N ALA A 287 33.23 7.63 -3.08
CA ALA A 287 32.31 8.67 -2.65
C ALA A 287 31.36 9.07 -3.78
N GLN A 288 31.88 9.34 -4.98
CA GLN A 288 31.07 9.70 -6.15
C GLN A 288 30.08 8.58 -6.49
N GLU A 289 30.52 7.32 -6.56
CA GLU A 289 29.64 6.16 -6.79
C GLU A 289 28.51 6.07 -5.75
N CYS A 290 28.80 6.41 -4.49
CA CYS A 290 27.80 6.44 -3.43
C CYS A 290 26.74 7.53 -3.69
N TRP A 291 27.18 8.75 -4.02
CA TRP A 291 26.29 9.88 -4.27
C TRP A 291 25.48 9.71 -5.55
N ASP A 292 26.04 9.11 -6.61
CA ASP A 292 25.30 8.76 -7.83
C ASP A 292 24.13 7.82 -7.51
N GLN A 293 24.37 6.80 -6.66
CA GLN A 293 23.33 5.90 -6.18
C GLN A 293 22.30 6.63 -5.28
N SER A 294 22.74 7.57 -4.46
CA SER A 294 21.86 8.41 -3.64
C SER A 294 20.88 9.19 -4.51
N ASP A 295 21.38 9.85 -5.56
CA ASP A 295 20.55 10.67 -6.45
C ASP A 295 19.44 9.84 -7.10
N VAL A 296 19.77 8.63 -7.58
CA VAL A 296 18.75 7.70 -8.10
C VAL A 296 17.72 7.34 -7.04
N CYS A 297 18.14 7.07 -5.80
CA CYS A 297 17.22 6.75 -4.70
C CYS A 297 16.20 7.88 -4.47
N PHE A 298 16.66 9.13 -4.36
CA PHE A 298 15.76 10.27 -4.14
C PHE A 298 14.85 10.53 -5.35
N ASN A 299 15.38 10.44 -6.57
CA ASN A 299 14.61 10.67 -7.79
C ASN A 299 13.56 9.60 -8.06
N THR A 300 13.70 8.41 -7.46
CA THR A 300 12.77 7.28 -7.63
C THR A 300 11.95 6.96 -6.37
N SER A 301 12.03 7.82 -5.35
CA SER A 301 11.30 7.63 -4.10
C SER A 301 9.78 7.76 -4.31
N PRO A 302 8.97 6.79 -3.86
CA PRO A 302 7.52 6.86 -3.98
C PRO A 302 6.90 7.78 -2.91
N ALA A 303 5.57 7.83 -2.86
CA ALA A 303 4.83 8.63 -1.89
C ALA A 303 5.13 8.26 -0.42
N THR A 304 5.52 7.02 -0.14
CA THR A 304 5.98 6.59 1.20
C THR A 304 7.32 7.19 1.63
N GLY A 305 7.98 7.93 0.72
CA GLY A 305 9.13 8.74 1.03
C GLY A 305 10.47 8.05 0.81
N ASN A 306 11.47 8.56 1.51
CA ASN A 306 12.89 8.36 1.20
C ASN A 306 13.73 8.03 2.44
N ALA A 307 13.13 7.39 3.45
CA ALA A 307 13.80 7.02 4.68
C ALA A 307 15.04 6.15 4.41
N GLY A 308 14.95 5.23 3.44
CA GLY A 308 16.08 4.41 3.04
C GLY A 308 17.18 5.19 2.33
N CYS A 309 16.81 6.19 1.54
CA CYS A 309 17.77 7.08 0.87
C CYS A 309 18.54 7.94 1.87
N LYS A 310 17.92 8.35 2.99
CA LYS A 310 18.61 9.08 4.06
C LYS A 310 19.68 8.23 4.75
N ILE A 311 19.39 6.97 5.03
CA ILE A 311 20.38 6.01 5.55
C ILE A 311 21.53 5.83 4.56
N TRP A 312 21.22 5.78 3.26
CA TRP A 312 22.24 5.72 2.21
C TRP A 312 23.11 6.99 2.16
N GLN A 313 22.52 8.18 2.28
CA GLN A 313 23.29 9.43 2.36
C GLN A 313 24.27 9.43 3.53
N ASP A 314 23.88 8.87 4.67
CA ASP A 314 24.77 8.80 5.83
C ASP A 314 25.99 7.92 5.54
N LYS A 315 25.83 6.81 4.80
CA LYS A 315 26.97 6.05 4.26
C LYS A 315 27.86 6.91 3.36
N CYS A 316 27.28 7.72 2.48
CA CYS A 316 28.07 8.57 1.57
C CYS A 316 28.81 9.69 2.31
N LYS A 317 28.18 10.28 3.34
CA LYS A 317 28.82 11.25 4.25
C LYS A 317 29.97 10.61 5.02
N ASP A 318 29.81 9.37 5.48
CA ASP A 318 30.87 8.63 6.17
C ASP A 318 32.09 8.41 5.26
N ILE A 319 31.88 8.04 3.99
CA ILE A 319 32.98 7.90 3.01
C ILE A 319 33.68 9.24 2.81
N ASN A 320 32.93 10.33 2.56
CA ASN A 320 33.51 11.67 2.42
C ASN A 320 34.36 12.05 3.65
N ALA A 321 33.85 11.78 4.86
CA ALA A 321 34.56 12.04 6.10
C ALA A 321 35.88 11.26 6.20
N GLN A 322 35.90 9.99 5.76
CA GLN A 322 37.15 9.23 5.68
C GLN A 322 38.14 9.86 4.69
N CYS A 323 37.68 10.25 3.50
CA CYS A 323 38.54 10.87 2.49
C CYS A 323 39.12 12.21 2.98
N THR A 324 38.30 13.05 3.61
CA THR A 324 38.75 14.33 4.19
C THR A 324 39.72 14.13 5.35
N ALA A 325 39.55 13.08 6.16
CA ALA A 325 40.46 12.74 7.25
C ALA A 325 41.76 12.07 6.78
N MET A 326 42.01 11.98 5.46
CA MET A 326 43.12 11.24 4.86
C MET A 326 43.15 9.75 5.26
N ASN A 327 42.02 9.19 5.68
CA ASN A 327 41.86 7.76 5.93
C ASN A 327 41.34 7.07 4.66
N PHE A 328 42.25 6.49 3.90
CA PHE A 328 41.91 5.89 2.63
C PHE A 328 41.64 4.38 2.71
N ASN A 329 41.36 3.80 3.89
CA ASN A 329 41.01 2.39 3.99
C ASN A 329 39.48 2.22 4.16
N GLY A 330 38.76 1.90 3.08
CA GLY A 330 37.29 1.81 3.11
C GLY A 330 36.65 1.04 1.95
N PRO A 331 35.32 1.15 1.77
CA PRO A 331 34.40 2.05 2.47
C PRO A 331 34.09 1.64 3.93
N PRO A 332 33.65 2.58 4.78
CA PRO A 332 33.04 2.25 6.06
C PRO A 332 31.86 1.29 5.89
N ASN A 333 31.68 0.42 6.88
CA ASN A 333 30.61 -0.58 6.91
C ASN A 333 30.61 -1.55 5.71
N LYS A 334 31.78 -1.75 5.05
CA LYS A 334 31.93 -2.67 3.94
C LYS A 334 31.30 -4.04 4.25
N GLY A 335 30.40 -4.48 3.38
CA GLY A 335 29.75 -5.79 3.48
C GLY A 335 28.63 -5.87 4.52
N LYS A 336 28.26 -4.76 5.17
CA LYS A 336 27.10 -4.71 6.06
C LYS A 336 25.83 -4.39 5.26
N VAL A 337 24.74 -5.08 5.58
CA VAL A 337 23.39 -4.69 5.14
C VAL A 337 22.92 -3.54 6.03
N LEU A 338 22.55 -2.44 5.40
CA LEU A 338 22.06 -1.21 6.02
C LEU A 338 20.54 -1.16 6.10
N THR A 339 19.83 -1.92 5.24
CA THR A 339 18.37 -2.04 5.32
C THR A 339 17.96 -2.46 6.74
N PRO A 340 17.10 -1.69 7.44
CA PRO A 340 16.60 -2.06 8.74
C PRO A 340 15.96 -3.45 8.73
N VAL A 341 16.21 -4.24 9.78
CA VAL A 341 15.61 -5.56 9.93
C VAL A 341 14.10 -5.41 10.11
N LYS A 342 13.33 -6.04 9.22
CA LYS A 342 11.88 -6.13 9.30
C LYS A 342 11.49 -6.94 10.54
N LYS A 343 10.55 -6.41 11.32
CA LYS A 343 10.02 -7.08 12.51
C LYS A 343 8.57 -7.45 12.26
N SER A 344 8.20 -8.68 12.63
CA SER A 344 6.81 -9.10 12.63
C SER A 344 6.01 -8.24 13.60
N ILE A 345 4.77 -7.94 13.22
CA ILE A 345 3.80 -7.23 14.05
C ILE A 345 2.59 -8.11 14.32
N ASP A 346 1.87 -7.81 15.39
CA ASP A 346 0.48 -8.24 15.50
C ASP A 346 -0.35 -7.40 14.53
N VAL A 347 -0.94 -8.06 13.53
CA VAL A 347 -1.78 -7.39 12.52
C VAL A 347 -3.22 -7.19 12.98
N GLY A 348 -3.57 -7.68 14.18
CA GLY A 348 -4.89 -7.54 14.77
C GLY A 348 -5.94 -8.47 14.15
N LYS A 349 -7.20 -8.01 14.12
CA LYS A 349 -8.36 -8.84 13.73
C LYS A 349 -8.29 -9.22 12.25
N ILE A 350 -8.39 -10.51 11.95
CA ILE A 350 -8.64 -10.99 10.59
C ILE A 350 -10.10 -10.68 10.25
N MET A 351 -10.33 -9.87 9.22
CA MET A 351 -11.69 -9.48 8.86
C MET A 351 -12.44 -10.65 8.23
N ALA A 352 -13.68 -10.84 8.66
CA ALA A 352 -14.59 -11.78 8.02
C ALA A 352 -15.19 -11.15 6.77
N THR A 353 -15.54 -11.99 5.79
CA THR A 353 -16.35 -11.55 4.66
C THR A 353 -17.74 -11.16 5.14
N VAL A 354 -18.16 -9.93 4.87
CA VAL A 354 -19.49 -9.40 5.20
C VAL A 354 -20.07 -8.77 3.94
N GLY A 355 -20.53 -9.61 3.02
CA GLY A 355 -20.86 -9.20 1.65
C GLY A 355 -21.47 -10.35 0.86
N GLY A 356 -21.32 -10.35 -0.47
CA GLY A 356 -22.04 -11.22 -1.44
C GLY A 356 -21.82 -12.74 -1.35
N GLY A 357 -21.37 -13.26 -0.22
CA GLY A 357 -21.35 -14.69 0.11
C GLY A 357 -20.01 -15.34 -0.13
N ILE A 358 -19.51 -16.00 0.92
CA ILE A 358 -18.48 -17.04 0.88
C ILE A 358 -18.95 -18.11 -0.12
N ALA A 359 -18.22 -18.34 -1.20
CA ALA A 359 -18.31 -19.63 -1.88
C ALA A 359 -17.72 -20.69 -0.94
N ASP A 360 -18.49 -21.71 -0.60
CA ASP A 360 -18.13 -22.75 0.38
C ASP A 360 -16.67 -23.20 0.24
N ALA A 361 -16.00 -23.26 1.40
CA ALA A 361 -14.63 -23.70 1.52
C ALA A 361 -14.41 -25.10 0.92
N ALA A 362 -13.38 -25.19 0.07
CA ALA A 362 -12.64 -26.37 -0.35
C ALA A 362 -13.40 -27.52 -1.05
N PRO A 363 -13.12 -27.81 -2.34
CA PRO A 363 -13.33 -29.15 -2.88
C PRO A 363 -12.43 -30.14 -2.12
N LYS A 364 -13.02 -31.24 -1.62
CA LYS A 364 -12.28 -32.36 -1.04
C LYS A 364 -11.29 -32.89 -2.08
N THR A 365 -10.00 -32.73 -1.82
CA THR A 365 -8.94 -33.38 -2.59
C THR A 365 -9.09 -34.89 -2.44
N SER A 366 -9.38 -35.58 -3.55
CA SER A 366 -9.41 -37.04 -3.56
C SER A 366 -7.98 -37.57 -3.44
N SER A 367 -7.80 -38.50 -2.50
CA SER A 367 -6.54 -39.17 -2.23
C SER A 367 -6.13 -39.99 -3.45
N ALA A 368 -4.99 -39.67 -4.08
CA ALA A 368 -4.43 -40.47 -5.14
C ALA A 368 -4.05 -41.86 -4.59
N LYS A 369 -4.69 -42.90 -5.14
CA LYS A 369 -4.32 -44.30 -4.92
C LYS A 369 -2.94 -44.56 -5.51
N LYS A 370 -2.14 -45.28 -4.73
CA LYS A 370 -0.81 -45.80 -5.03
C LYS A 370 -0.91 -46.87 -6.13
N GLU A 371 -0.30 -46.65 -7.30
CA GLU A 371 -0.01 -47.70 -8.28
C GLU A 371 1.47 -47.69 -8.69
N THR A 372 2.01 -48.90 -8.79
CA THR A 372 3.42 -49.28 -8.99
C THR A 372 3.65 -49.51 -10.51
N PRO A 373 4.89 -49.43 -11.05
CA PRO A 373 5.13 -49.03 -12.43
C PRO A 373 5.17 -50.20 -13.43
N ALA A 374 4.75 -49.96 -14.66
CA ALA A 374 4.93 -50.88 -15.78
C ALA A 374 5.56 -50.19 -17.02
N LYS A 375 6.82 -50.58 -17.26
CA LYS A 375 7.50 -50.92 -18.52
C LYS A 375 7.31 -50.06 -19.80
N ALA A 376 8.44 -49.56 -20.30
CA ALA A 376 8.62 -48.78 -21.53
C ALA A 376 8.74 -49.64 -22.81
N THR A 377 8.29 -49.06 -23.95
CA THR A 377 8.88 -48.98 -25.33
C THR A 377 7.77 -48.88 -26.41
N PRO A 378 8.03 -48.44 -27.65
CA PRO A 378 8.69 -47.20 -28.10
C PRO A 378 7.86 -46.41 -29.16
N MET A 379 8.28 -45.17 -29.43
CA MET A 379 7.68 -44.22 -30.39
C MET A 379 7.77 -44.64 -31.86
N PRO A 380 6.92 -44.06 -32.74
CA PRO A 380 7.29 -43.75 -34.13
C PRO A 380 7.47 -42.25 -34.37
N VAL A 381 8.31 -41.96 -35.37
CA VAL A 381 8.85 -40.68 -35.84
C VAL A 381 8.01 -40.15 -37.02
N ALA A 382 7.81 -38.83 -37.09
CA ALA A 382 7.63 -37.99 -38.31
C ALA A 382 7.16 -36.58 -37.85
N ASP A 383 7.42 -35.43 -38.47
CA ASP A 383 8.29 -35.02 -39.57
C ASP A 383 8.45 -33.49 -39.49
N LYS A 384 9.51 -32.96 -40.09
CA LYS A 384 9.78 -31.52 -40.23
C LYS A 384 8.84 -30.86 -41.24
N VAL A 385 8.34 -29.66 -40.92
CA VAL A 385 7.99 -28.63 -41.93
C VAL A 385 8.49 -27.27 -41.46
N VAL A 386 9.13 -26.55 -42.38
CA VAL A 386 9.74 -25.22 -42.27
C VAL A 386 8.89 -24.22 -43.06
N SER A 387 8.58 -23.05 -42.51
CA SER A 387 8.46 -21.75 -43.21
C SER A 387 8.27 -20.64 -42.16
N ALA A 388 9.21 -19.69 -42.02
CA ALA A 388 9.45 -18.47 -42.82
C ALA A 388 8.80 -17.22 -42.16
N ALA A 389 9.66 -16.30 -41.73
CA ALA A 389 9.33 -15.02 -41.12
C ALA A 389 9.03 -13.92 -42.16
N PRO A 390 8.23 -12.90 -41.83
CA PRO A 390 8.28 -11.60 -42.49
C PRO A 390 9.00 -10.52 -41.63
N LYS A 391 9.82 -9.72 -42.32
CA LYS A 391 10.50 -8.47 -41.87
C LYS A 391 9.55 -7.24 -42.04
N PRO A 392 9.90 -6.01 -41.60
CA PRO A 392 8.97 -5.04 -41.02
C PRO A 392 8.52 -3.95 -42.01
N THR A 393 7.45 -3.23 -41.66
CA THR A 393 7.04 -2.01 -42.35
C THR A 393 7.02 -0.83 -41.39
N VAL A 394 7.71 0.23 -41.83
CA VAL A 394 7.78 1.58 -41.27
C VAL A 394 6.65 2.39 -41.89
N ASP A 395 5.84 3.08 -41.09
CA ASP A 395 5.27 4.38 -41.48
C ASP A 395 4.88 5.17 -40.21
N ASP A 396 5.69 6.20 -39.92
CA ASP A 396 5.51 7.18 -38.85
C ASP A 396 4.91 8.45 -39.46
N GLN A 397 3.63 8.73 -39.20
CA GLN A 397 3.07 10.10 -39.22
C GLN A 397 1.79 10.13 -38.36
N TYR A 398 1.88 10.62 -37.12
CA TYR A 398 0.71 11.10 -36.38
C TYR A 398 0.92 12.56 -35.99
N GLU A 399 0.07 13.41 -36.55
CA GLU A 399 0.05 14.86 -36.43
C GLU A 399 -0.73 15.24 -35.16
N SER A 400 -0.15 16.07 -34.31
CA SER A 400 -0.76 16.51 -33.04
C SER A 400 -1.87 17.53 -33.29
N PRO A 401 -3.08 17.39 -32.70
CA PRO A 401 -4.10 18.43 -32.78
C PRO A 401 -3.78 19.66 -31.90
N PRO A 402 -4.29 20.85 -32.27
CA PRO A 402 -3.82 22.14 -31.75
C PRO A 402 -4.26 22.45 -30.32
N ILE A 403 -3.35 23.14 -29.61
CA ILE A 403 -3.52 23.71 -28.27
C ILE A 403 -4.52 24.87 -28.35
N VAL A 404 -5.59 24.81 -27.57
CA VAL A 404 -6.53 25.92 -27.37
C VAL A 404 -6.14 26.66 -26.10
N GLU A 405 -5.73 27.93 -26.25
CA GLU A 405 -5.44 28.84 -25.15
C GLU A 405 -6.71 29.18 -24.36
N ALA A 406 -6.69 29.00 -23.04
CA ALA A 406 -7.75 29.45 -22.14
C ALA A 406 -7.53 30.90 -21.73
N SER A 407 -8.49 31.76 -22.09
CA SER A 407 -8.56 33.19 -21.78
C SER A 407 -9.29 33.47 -20.47
N ALA A 408 -8.75 34.45 -19.72
CA ALA A 408 -9.37 35.32 -18.72
C ALA A 408 -10.00 34.74 -17.43
N ALA A 409 -9.41 35.13 -16.30
CA ALA A 409 -9.91 34.93 -14.94
C ALA A 409 -11.05 35.92 -14.59
N PRO A 410 -12.10 35.48 -13.84
CA PRO A 410 -13.13 36.38 -13.30
C PRO A 410 -12.70 37.08 -11.98
N PRO A 411 -13.33 38.22 -11.62
CA PRO A 411 -12.87 39.12 -10.56
C PRO A 411 -13.21 38.66 -9.13
N ALA A 412 -12.40 39.09 -8.18
CA ALA A 412 -12.49 38.78 -6.75
C ALA A 412 -13.72 39.40 -6.05
N PRO A 413 -14.34 38.69 -5.07
CA PRO A 413 -15.43 39.24 -4.28
C PRO A 413 -14.96 40.16 -3.14
N THR A 414 -15.82 41.14 -2.85
CA THR A 414 -15.67 42.25 -1.90
C THR A 414 -15.80 41.85 -0.43
N LYS A 415 -15.12 42.61 0.44
CA LYS A 415 -15.00 42.44 1.89
C LYS A 415 -16.20 43.05 2.65
N PRO A 416 -16.71 42.43 3.74
CA PRO A 416 -17.46 43.16 4.76
C PRO A 416 -16.68 43.34 6.08
N SER A 417 -16.74 44.59 6.56
CA SER A 417 -16.85 45.12 7.92
C SER A 417 -16.33 44.36 9.16
N THR A 418 -15.63 45.16 9.98
CA THR A 418 -15.10 44.95 11.33
C THR A 418 -16.10 44.48 12.40
N LEU A 419 -15.69 43.50 13.22
CA LEU A 419 -16.13 43.34 14.62
C LEU A 419 -14.97 42.85 15.50
N SER A 420 -14.72 43.60 16.57
CA SER A 420 -13.65 43.40 17.56
C SER A 420 -14.10 42.46 18.69
N LYS A 421 -13.26 41.47 19.03
CA LYS A 421 -12.74 41.10 20.37
C LYS A 421 -12.21 39.67 20.34
N VAL A 422 -10.89 39.53 20.53
CA VAL A 422 -10.19 38.24 20.63
C VAL A 422 -10.42 37.66 22.04
N PRO A 423 -10.84 36.39 22.20
CA PRO A 423 -10.87 35.74 23.51
C PRO A 423 -9.45 35.42 23.98
N VAL A 424 -9.17 35.74 25.25
CA VAL A 424 -7.90 35.43 25.93
C VAL A 424 -7.95 33.97 26.40
N SER A 425 -7.11 33.11 25.83
CA SER A 425 -6.90 31.75 26.36
C SER A 425 -6.08 31.80 27.63
N THR A 426 -6.65 31.37 28.76
CA THR A 426 -5.91 31.20 30.02
C THR A 426 -5.59 29.72 30.18
N ILE A 427 -4.31 29.34 30.07
CA ILE A 427 -3.87 27.97 30.39
C ILE A 427 -3.68 27.90 31.90
N THR A 428 -4.51 27.10 32.57
CA THR A 428 -4.29 26.76 33.98
C THR A 428 -3.73 25.35 34.04
N VAL A 429 -2.45 25.21 34.40
CA VAL A 429 -1.84 23.91 34.69
C VAL A 429 -2.06 23.62 36.17
N GLY A 430 -2.99 22.73 36.49
CA GLY A 430 -3.13 22.16 37.83
C GLY A 430 -2.41 20.80 37.92
N PRO A 431 -1.76 20.45 39.05
CA PRO A 431 -1.22 19.11 39.25
C PRO A 431 -2.36 18.09 39.34
N SER A 432 -2.39 17.13 38.43
CA SER A 432 -3.22 15.93 38.57
C SER A 432 -2.61 15.00 39.62
N SER A 433 -3.46 14.33 40.39
CA SER A 433 -3.16 13.31 41.43
C SER A 433 -2.92 13.76 42.88
N ALA A 434 -3.87 14.49 43.48
CA ALA A 434 -3.92 14.60 44.96
C ALA A 434 -4.77 13.50 45.63
N ASN A 435 -5.62 12.74 44.92
CA ASN A 435 -6.61 11.84 45.53
C ASN A 435 -6.84 10.50 44.79
N GLY A 436 -5.86 9.99 44.03
CA GLY A 436 -5.96 8.63 43.47
C GLY A 436 -5.66 7.57 44.54
N PRO A 437 -6.38 6.43 44.58
CA PRO A 437 -6.02 5.32 45.47
C PRO A 437 -4.61 4.83 45.15
N ALA A 438 -3.79 4.59 46.18
CA ALA A 438 -2.46 4.03 46.00
C ALA A 438 -2.56 2.64 45.34
N PRO A 439 -1.73 2.33 44.32
CA PRO A 439 -1.74 1.02 43.69
C PRO A 439 -1.37 -0.06 44.71
N THR A 440 -2.12 -1.16 44.71
CA THR A 440 -1.90 -2.32 45.58
C THR A 440 -0.51 -2.91 45.34
N GLU A 441 0.30 -3.08 46.39
CA GLU A 441 1.60 -3.73 46.30
C GLU A 441 1.46 -5.17 45.80
N VAL A 442 2.16 -5.51 44.71
CA VAL A 442 2.18 -6.86 44.15
C VAL A 442 3.40 -7.59 44.72
N SER A 443 3.20 -8.66 45.50
CA SER A 443 4.30 -9.47 46.02
C SER A 443 4.76 -10.50 44.99
N CYS A 444 6.05 -10.50 44.64
CA CYS A 444 6.62 -11.43 43.66
C CYS A 444 6.99 -12.78 44.29
N PRO A 445 6.81 -13.91 43.59
CA PRO A 445 7.27 -15.22 44.05
C PRO A 445 8.79 -15.25 44.28
N GLN A 446 9.23 -16.03 45.28
CA GLN A 446 10.64 -16.14 45.65
C GLN A 446 11.49 -16.61 44.46
N GLY A 447 12.53 -15.84 44.11
CA GLY A 447 13.44 -16.12 42.99
C GLY A 447 13.19 -15.33 41.71
N TRP A 448 12.13 -14.49 41.66
CA TRP A 448 11.79 -13.67 40.50
C TRP A 448 12.03 -12.17 40.76
N LYS A 449 12.48 -11.43 39.73
CA LYS A 449 12.50 -9.96 39.73
C LYS A 449 11.27 -9.44 39.00
N CYS A 450 10.40 -8.71 39.68
CA CYS A 450 9.32 -7.98 39.01
C CYS A 450 9.84 -6.68 38.40
N VAL A 451 9.27 -6.32 37.26
CA VAL A 451 9.46 -5.04 36.59
C VAL A 451 8.10 -4.38 36.51
N THR A 452 7.96 -3.19 37.08
CA THR A 452 6.74 -2.39 36.96
C THR A 452 6.82 -1.62 35.64
N VAL A 453 5.88 -1.86 34.73
CA VAL A 453 5.68 -1.03 33.54
C VAL A 453 4.54 -0.08 33.84
N THR A 454 4.79 1.23 33.76
CA THR A 454 3.78 2.26 33.94
C THR A 454 3.43 2.82 32.56
N ASP A 455 2.26 2.46 32.05
CA ASP A 455 1.70 3.11 30.86
C ASP A 455 0.99 4.40 31.27
N VAL A 456 1.38 5.51 30.66
CA VAL A 456 0.75 6.82 30.87
C VAL A 456 -0.19 7.09 29.70
N GLU A 457 -1.50 6.98 29.93
CA GLU A 457 -2.51 7.35 28.95
C GLU A 457 -2.85 8.84 29.09
N VAL A 458 -2.61 9.62 28.03
CA VAL A 458 -3.00 11.05 27.98
C VAL A 458 -4.40 11.15 27.38
N VAL A 459 -5.41 11.19 28.24
CA VAL A 459 -6.80 11.42 27.81
C VAL A 459 -6.99 12.92 27.56
N THR A 460 -7.25 13.31 26.31
CA THR A 460 -7.61 14.69 25.96
C THR A 460 -9.13 14.77 25.79
N THR A 461 -9.81 15.48 26.70
CA THR A 461 -11.26 15.72 26.61
C THR A 461 -11.52 17.10 26.03
N THR A 462 -12.09 17.16 24.83
CA THR A 462 -12.55 18.42 24.22
C THR A 462 -13.99 18.69 24.65
N VAL A 463 -14.22 19.77 25.41
CA VAL A 463 -15.56 20.21 25.83
C VAL A 463 -16.01 21.34 24.91
N TYR A 464 -17.13 21.15 24.22
CA TYR A 464 -17.78 22.20 23.44
C TYR A 464 -18.82 22.92 24.30
N VAL A 465 -18.69 24.23 24.44
CA VAL A 465 -19.67 25.08 25.13
C VAL A 465 -20.38 25.95 24.10
N THR A 466 -21.64 25.65 23.83
CA THR A 466 -22.48 26.48 22.95
C THR A 466 -23.09 27.61 23.77
N ALA A 467 -22.65 28.84 23.54
CA ALA A 467 -23.29 30.02 24.11
C ALA A 467 -24.59 30.33 23.32
N THR A 468 -25.75 30.11 23.95
CA THR A 468 -27.02 30.62 23.42
C THR A 468 -27.17 32.10 23.80
N ALA A 469 -27.21 32.98 22.80
CA ALA A 469 -27.55 34.38 23.00
C ALA A 469 -29.06 34.51 23.26
N TRP A 470 -29.43 35.26 24.31
CA TRP A 470 -30.79 35.71 24.60
C TRP A 470 -31.04 37.07 23.95
#